data_AF-A0A658R3A7-F1
#
_entry.id   AF-A0A658R3A7-F1
#
_cell.length_a   1.000
_cell.length_b   1.000
_cell.length_c   1.000
_cell.angle_alpha   90.00
_cell.angle_beta   90.00
_cell.angle_gamma   90.00
#
_symmetry.space_group_name_H-M   'P 1'
#
loop_
_entity.id
_entity.type
_entity.pdbx_description
1 polymer ?
#
loop_
_entity_poly.entity_id
_entity_poly.type
_entity_poly.pdbx_seq_one_letter_code
_entity_poly.pdbx_strand_id
1 'polypeptide(L)'
;MCDAELVATLLNRWASQTCEEEFQAYLALLRQGNLPFTRELGYVGTYGIRDTNACRTESLIFRDGSRALRLSTPNSAAGWTRWTALQPLP
;
A
#
# COMPACT_ATOMS: atom_id res chain seq x y z
N MET A 1 -11.09 7.99 12.67
CA MET A 1 -10.00 7.19 12.10
C MET A 1 -10.60 6.38 10.98
N CYS A 2 -10.15 6.57 9.74
CA CYS A 2 -10.65 5.80 8.59
C CYS A 2 -9.97 4.43 8.51
N ASP A 3 -10.51 3.51 7.69
CA ASP A 3 -9.97 2.16 7.55
C ASP A 3 -8.50 2.18 7.12
N ALA A 4 -8.15 3.11 6.22
CA ALA A 4 -6.78 3.30 5.76
C ALA A 4 -5.78 3.68 6.86
N GLU A 5 -6.15 4.53 7.83
CA GLU A 5 -5.26 4.94 8.93
C GLU A 5 -4.95 3.76 9.86
N LEU A 6 -5.99 2.97 10.18
CA LEU A 6 -5.84 1.77 10.99
C LEU A 6 -4.94 0.76 10.27
N VAL A 7 -5.23 0.47 8.99
CA VAL A 7 -4.45 -0.52 8.22
C VAL A 7 -3.03 -0.05 7.97
N ALA A 8 -2.78 1.21 7.63
CA ALA A 8 -1.43 1.73 7.46
C ALA A 8 -0.61 1.59 8.76
N THR A 9 -1.23 1.84 9.91
CA THR A 9 -0.58 1.67 11.23
C THR A 9 -0.21 0.21 11.47
N LEU A 10 -1.15 -0.71 11.23
CA LEU A 10 -0.93 -2.15 11.40
C LEU A 10 0.18 -2.68 10.46
N LEU A 11 0.13 -2.30 9.18
CA LEU A 11 1.10 -2.71 8.18
C LEU A 11 2.50 -2.18 8.47
N ASN A 12 2.60 -0.93 8.93
CA ASN A 12 3.88 -0.34 9.31
C ASN A 12 4.48 -0.95 10.58
N ARG A 13 3.63 -1.34 11.53
CA ARG A 13 4.07 -2.09 12.72
C ARG A 13 4.56 -3.48 12.32
N TRP A 14 3.82 -4.18 11.47
CA TRP A 14 4.20 -5.50 10.99
C TRP A 14 5.52 -5.47 10.20
N ALA A 15 5.68 -4.51 9.28
CA ALA A 15 6.90 -4.37 8.49
C ALA A 15 8.17 -4.10 9.32
N SER A 16 8.02 -3.61 10.56
CA SER A 16 9.14 -3.44 11.50
C SER A 16 9.53 -4.72 12.26
N GLN A 17 8.73 -5.78 12.17
CA GLN A 17 8.83 -6.99 13.00
C GLN A 17 9.11 -8.26 12.18
N THR A 18 8.89 -8.25 10.86
CA THR A 18 8.80 -9.48 10.06
C THR A 18 9.43 -9.32 8.67
N CYS A 19 9.86 -10.44 8.06
CA CYS A 19 10.39 -10.50 6.70
C CYS A 19 9.28 -10.39 5.63
N GLU A 20 9.62 -9.84 4.46
CA GLU A 20 8.69 -9.47 3.37
C GLU A 20 7.86 -10.65 2.83
N GLU A 21 8.34 -11.89 2.98
CA GLU A 21 7.73 -13.13 2.49
C GLU A 21 6.35 -13.43 3.10
N GLU A 22 6.05 -12.89 4.29
CA GLU A 22 4.78 -13.13 5.00
C GLU A 22 3.69 -12.08 4.70
N PHE A 23 3.97 -11.11 3.82
CA PHE A 23 3.06 -9.98 3.56
C PHE A 23 1.69 -10.44 3.02
N GLN A 24 1.64 -11.48 2.18
CA GLN A 24 0.36 -12.01 1.67
C GLN A 24 -0.48 -12.66 2.77
N ALA A 25 0.14 -13.33 3.73
CA ALA A 25 -0.55 -13.89 4.89
C ALA A 25 -1.16 -12.77 5.74
N TYR A 26 -0.44 -11.67 5.93
CA TYR A 26 -0.96 -10.52 6.67
C TYR A 26 -2.14 -9.83 5.97
N LEU A 27 -2.10 -9.71 4.64
CA LEU A 27 -3.25 -9.21 3.87
C LEU A 27 -4.48 -10.12 4.02
N ALA A 28 -4.29 -11.44 4.14
CA ALA A 28 -5.39 -12.36 4.41
C ALA A 28 -5.96 -12.17 5.83
N LEU A 29 -5.11 -11.91 6.83
CA LEU A 29 -5.55 -11.59 8.19
C LEU A 29 -6.39 -10.32 8.26
N LEU A 30 -6.00 -9.25 7.52
CA LEU A 30 -6.81 -8.03 7.44
C LEU A 30 -8.22 -8.32 6.90
N ARG A 31 -8.33 -9.16 5.87
CA ARG A 31 -9.63 -9.58 5.34
C ARG A 31 -10.45 -10.40 6.33
N GLN A 32 -9.81 -11.32 7.06
CA GLN A 32 -10.46 -12.09 8.13
C GLN A 32 -10.95 -11.19 9.26
N GLY A 33 -10.24 -10.10 9.56
CA GLY A 33 -10.63 -9.06 10.51
C GLY A 33 -11.76 -8.14 10.05
N ASN A 34 -12.50 -8.51 8.99
CA ASN A 34 -13.62 -7.74 8.44
C ASN A 34 -13.23 -6.36 7.89
N LEU A 35 -12.01 -6.21 7.36
CA LEU A 35 -11.57 -5.02 6.62
C LEU A 35 -11.48 -5.36 5.13
N PRO A 36 -12.59 -5.27 4.37
CA PRO A 36 -12.57 -5.53 2.94
C PRO A 36 -11.83 -4.40 2.20
N PHE A 37 -10.89 -4.77 1.33
CA PHE A 37 -10.17 -3.84 0.48
C PHE A 37 -9.89 -4.44 -0.90
N THR A 38 -9.80 -3.56 -1.89
CA THR A 38 -9.23 -3.87 -3.22
C THR A 38 -7.76 -3.51 -3.21
N ARG A 39 -6.90 -4.44 -3.65
CA ARG A 39 -5.46 -4.18 -3.81
C ARG A 39 -5.19 -3.78 -5.26
N GLU A 40 -4.54 -2.64 -5.44
CA GLU A 40 -4.14 -2.11 -6.74
C GLU A 40 -2.62 -1.90 -6.79
N LEU A 41 -1.99 -2.42 -7.84
CA LEU A 41 -0.59 -2.19 -8.15
C LEU A 41 -0.51 -1.30 -9.40
N GLY A 42 0.24 -0.22 -9.31
CA GLY A 42 0.31 0.77 -10.36
C GLY A 42 1.70 1.37 -10.53
N TYR A 43 1.79 2.36 -11.41
CA TYR A 43 2.99 3.12 -11.68
C TYR A 43 2.65 4.60 -11.79
N VAL A 44 3.48 5.46 -11.21
CA VAL A 44 3.45 6.90 -11.39
C VAL A 44 4.62 7.27 -12.29
N GLY A 45 4.27 7.77 -13.47
CA GLY A 45 5.21 8.21 -14.48
C GLY A 45 4.50 9.13 -15.48
N THR A 46 5.25 9.63 -16.45
CA THR A 46 4.69 10.52 -17.47
C THR A 46 3.82 9.72 -18.44
N TYR A 47 2.57 10.14 -18.64
CA TYR A 47 1.65 9.47 -19.55
C TYR A 47 2.23 9.39 -20.96
N GLY A 48 2.14 8.20 -21.58
CA GLY A 48 2.66 7.95 -22.92
C GLY A 48 4.18 7.73 -23.01
N ILE A 49 4.91 7.88 -21.91
CA ILE A 49 6.36 7.63 -21.87
C ILE A 49 6.61 6.31 -21.14
N ARG A 50 7.27 5.36 -21.81
CA ARG A 50 7.80 4.15 -21.16
C ARG A 50 9.00 4.54 -20.30
N ASP A 51 8.73 4.90 -19.06
CA ASP A 51 9.75 5.22 -18.08
C ASP A 51 10.08 3.97 -17.25
N THR A 52 11.25 3.38 -17.50
CA THR A 52 11.77 2.26 -16.72
C THR A 52 12.13 2.65 -15.28
N ASN A 53 12.20 3.95 -14.98
CA ASN A 53 12.40 4.49 -13.64
C ASN A 53 11.10 4.93 -12.96
N ALA A 54 9.92 4.65 -13.55
CA ALA A 54 8.64 5.02 -12.97
C ALA A 54 8.49 4.49 -11.53
N CYS A 55 7.97 5.35 -10.65
CA CYS A 55 7.65 4.97 -9.28
C CYS A 55 6.55 3.93 -9.30
N ARG A 56 6.75 2.78 -8.64
CA ARG A 56 5.69 1.79 -8.45
C ARG A 56 4.82 2.23 -7.30
N THR A 57 3.53 1.95 -7.40
CA THR A 57 2.56 2.25 -6.36
C THR A 57 1.86 0.97 -5.94
N GLU A 58 1.52 0.91 -4.66
CA GLU A 58 0.63 -0.11 -4.13
C GLU A 58 -0.41 0.54 -3.24
N SER A 59 -1.68 0.32 -3.56
CA SER A 59 -2.83 0.87 -2.83
C SER A 59 -3.74 -0.25 -2.32
N LEU A 60 -4.18 -0.14 -1.07
CA LEU A 60 -5.34 -0.85 -0.54
C LEU A 60 -6.50 0.14 -0.44
N ILE A 61 -7.54 -0.06 -1.25
CA ILE A 61 -8.70 0.82 -1.36
C ILE A 61 -9.83 0.23 -0.54
N PHE A 62 -10.33 1.00 0.43
CA PHE A 62 -11.38 0.58 1.37
C PHE A 62 -12.76 1.02 0.91
N ARG A 63 -13.80 0.48 1.56
CA ARG A 63 -15.21 0.75 1.23
C ARG A 63 -15.59 2.22 1.44
N ASP A 64 -14.98 2.89 2.41
CA ASP A 64 -15.15 4.31 2.67
C ASP A 64 -14.45 5.20 1.63
N GLY A 65 -13.74 4.61 0.66
CA GLY A 65 -12.98 5.31 -0.37
C GLY A 65 -11.57 5.72 0.07
N SER A 66 -11.22 5.53 1.35
CA SER A 66 -9.89 5.80 1.86
C SER A 66 -8.89 4.79 1.29
N ARG A 67 -7.60 5.16 1.28
CA ARG A 67 -6.55 4.31 0.71
C ARG A 67 -5.33 4.23 1.60
N ALA A 68 -4.84 3.03 1.88
CA ALA A 68 -3.48 2.86 2.36
C ALA A 68 -2.56 2.76 1.13
N LEU A 69 -1.62 3.69 0.98
CA LEU A 69 -0.70 3.79 -0.16
C LEU A 69 0.75 3.60 0.29
N ARG A 70 1.55 2.92 -0.53
CA ARG A 70 3.01 3.00 -0.48
C ARG A 70 3.61 3.09 -1.88
N LEU A 71 4.85 3.57 -1.94
CA LEU A 71 5.59 3.80 -3.17
C LEU A 71 6.89 3.00 -3.14
N SER A 72 7.40 2.60 -4.29
CA SER A 72 8.79 2.16 -4.42
C SER A 72 9.40 2.77 -5.66
N THR A 73 10.68 3.10 -5.60
CA THR A 73 11.45 3.47 -6.79
C THR A 73 12.33 2.29 -7.17
N PRO A 74 12.52 2.02 -8.48
CA PRO A 74 13.32 0.88 -8.92
C PRO A 74 14.78 0.90 -8.42
N ASN A 75 15.30 2.08 -8.04
CA ASN A 75 16.67 2.25 -7.53
C ASN A 75 16.75 2.42 -6.00
N SER A 76 15.64 2.22 -5.27
CA SER A 76 15.64 2.31 -3.81
C SER A 76 16.20 1.02 -3.19
N ALA A 77 17.34 1.12 -2.52
CA ALA A 77 17.86 0.03 -1.69
C ALA A 77 16.93 -0.33 -0.52
N ALA A 78 16.04 0.59 -0.12
CA ALA A 78 15.08 0.38 0.96
C ALA A 78 13.77 -0.29 0.50
N GLY A 79 13.61 -0.56 -0.80
CA GLY A 79 12.40 -1.15 -1.36
C GLY A 79 11.20 -0.20 -1.28
N TRP A 80 10.11 -0.68 -0.68
CA TRP A 80 8.88 0.10 -0.50
C TRP A 80 8.96 1.10 0.66
N THR A 81 8.35 2.26 0.49
CA THR A 81 8.10 3.20 1.59
C THR A 81 7.17 2.57 2.64
N ARG A 82 7.10 3.20 3.81
CA ARG A 82 6.03 2.97 4.77
C ARG A 82 4.67 3.26 4.12
N TRP A 83 3.63 2.59 4.63
CA TRP A 83 2.25 2.84 4.28
C TRP A 83 1.81 4.20 4.82
N THR A 84 1.09 4.95 4.00
CA THR A 84 0.44 6.20 4.38
C THR A 84 -1.06 6.11 4.09
N ALA A 85 -1.88 6.73 4.93
CA ALA A 85 -3.31 6.81 4.70
C ALA A 85 -3.64 8.05 3.85
N LEU A 86 -4.48 7.85 2.84
CA LEU A 86 -5.06 8.89 2.02
C LEU A 86 -6.57 8.91 2.26
N GLN A 87 -7.09 10.11 2.47
CA GLN A 87 -8.52 10.34 2.55
C GLN A 87 -9.16 10.10 1.17
N PRO A 88 -10.46 9.75 1.11
CA PRO A 88 -11.20 9.69 -0.13
C PRO A 88 -11.06 11.01 -0.91
N LEU A 89 -10.93 10.93 -2.23
CA LEU A 89 -10.97 12.12 -3.07
C LEU A 89 -12.41 12.66 -3.09
N PRO A 90 -12.60 14.00 -2.99
CA PRO A 90 -13.92 14.63 -3.08
C PRO A 90 -14.55 14.52 -4.47
#